data_AF-A0A7K3QLQ6-F1
#
_entry.id   AF-A0A7K3QLQ6-F1
#
_cell.length_a   1.000
_cell.length_b   1.000
_cell.length_c   1.000
_cell.angle_alpha   90.00
_cell.angle_beta   90.00
_cell.angle_gamma   90.00
#
_symmetry.space_group_name_H-M   'P 1'
#
loop_
_entity.id
_entity.type
_entity.pdbx_description
1 polymer ?
#
loop_
_entity_poly.entity_id
_entity_poly.type
_entity_poly.pdbx_seq_one_letter_code
_entity_poly.pdbx_strand_id
1 'polypeptide(L)' 'MDDEAAGAGLTTGALARRLGVSPTTLRSWDRRYGLGPAARADGRHRRWTPDDVAVLEAMCRLTSSGVPPAEAARTA' A
#
# COMPACT_ATOMS: atom_id res chain seq x y z
N MET A 1 -0.17 -19.69 -11.77
CA MET A 1 -1.60 -19.78 -11.43
C MET A 1 -1.75 -18.89 -10.21
N ASP A 2 -1.80 -17.58 -10.41
CA ASP A 2 -1.79 -16.58 -9.33
C ASP A 2 -2.67 -15.39 -9.73
N ASP A 3 -3.79 -15.65 -10.41
CA ASP A 3 -4.72 -14.63 -10.92
C ASP A 3 -6.11 -14.69 -10.24
N GLU A 4 -6.26 -15.45 -9.14
CA GLU A 4 -7.54 -15.55 -8.40
C GLU A 4 -7.60 -14.70 -7.12
N ALA A 5 -6.61 -13.83 -6.89
CA ALA A 5 -6.61 -12.91 -5.74
C ALA A 5 -7.16 -11.50 -6.07
N ALA A 6 -7.64 -11.28 -7.30
CA ALA A 6 -8.06 -9.96 -7.77
C ALA A 6 -9.35 -9.43 -7.11
N GLY A 7 -10.19 -10.29 -6.54
CA GLY A 7 -11.43 -9.89 -5.87
C GLY A 7 -11.34 -9.65 -4.36
N ALA A 8 -10.29 -10.13 -3.70
CA ALA A 8 -10.15 -10.09 -2.25
C ALA A 8 -8.86 -9.36 -1.89
N GLY A 9 -8.94 -8.05 -1.67
CA GLY A 9 -7.79 -7.14 -1.52
C GLY A 9 -6.58 -7.71 -0.75
N LEU A 10 -5.39 -7.28 -1.18
CA LEU A 10 -4.10 -7.80 -0.75
C LEU A 10 -3.88 -7.58 0.76
N THR A 11 -3.26 -8.53 1.45
CA THR A 11 -2.86 -8.29 2.85
C THR A 11 -1.63 -7.38 2.91
N THR A 12 -1.45 -6.62 4.00
CA THR A 12 -0.26 -5.77 4.19
C THR A 12 1.05 -6.56 4.06
N GLY A 13 1.09 -7.81 4.51
CA GLY A 13 2.29 -8.66 4.39
C GLY A 13 2.60 -9.06 2.95
N ALA A 14 1.56 -9.43 2.18
CA ALA A 14 1.72 -9.73 0.75
C ALA A 14 2.17 -8.50 -0.04
N LEU A 15 1.58 -7.34 0.26
CA LEU A 15 1.92 -6.08 -0.40
C LEU A 15 3.35 -5.62 -0.09
N ALA A 16 3.75 -5.72 1.18
CA ALA A 16 5.10 -5.43 1.64
C ALA A 16 6.14 -6.26 0.87
N ARG A 17 5.91 -7.58 0.75
CA ARG A 17 6.78 -8.47 -0.03
C ARG A 17 6.85 -8.09 -1.51
N ARG A 18 5.72 -7.75 -2.12
CA ARG A 18 5.65 -7.34 -3.53
C ARG A 18 6.43 -6.05 -3.80
N LEU A 19 6.32 -5.08 -2.89
CA LEU A 19 6.96 -3.77 -3.02
C LEU A 19 8.41 -3.73 -2.51
N GLY A 20 8.88 -4.80 -1.85
CA GLY A 20 10.20 -4.83 -1.24
C GLY A 20 10.34 -3.91 -0.02
N VAL A 21 9.24 -3.52 0.61
CA VAL A 21 9.22 -2.64 1.80
C VAL A 21 8.76 -3.40 3.04
N SER A 22 9.06 -2.87 4.22
CA SER A 22 8.57 -3.44 5.47
C SER A 22 7.05 -3.23 5.64
N PRO A 23 6.30 -4.20 6.19
CA PRO A 23 4.90 -4.00 6.59
C PRO A 23 4.70 -2.82 7.56
N THR A 24 5.74 -2.46 8.32
CA THR A 24 5.72 -1.30 9.22
C THR A 24 5.78 0.01 8.44
N THR A 25 6.49 0.06 7.32
CA THR A 25 6.52 1.21 6.39
C THR A 25 5.15 1.46 5.80
N LEU A 26 4.47 0.41 5.30
CA LEU A 26 3.12 0.53 4.76
C LEU A 26 2.12 1.04 5.80
N ARG A 27 2.18 0.53 7.04
CA ARG A 27 1.34 1.04 8.14
C ARG A 27 1.64 2.50 8.49
N SER A 28 2.90 2.91 8.41
CA SER A 28 3.30 4.31 8.63
C SER A 28 2.72 5.22 7.55
N TRP A 29 2.84 4.84 6.27
CA TRP A 29 2.30 5.60 5.15
C TRP A 29 0.76 5.64 5.15
N ASP A 30 0.11 4.51 5.41
CA ASP A 30 -1.35 4.44 5.61
C ASP A 30 -1.81 5.44 6.67
N ARG A 31 -1.20 5.42 7.85
CA ARG A 31 -1.55 6.33 8.95
C ARG A 31 -1.25 7.80 8.64
N ARG A 32 -0.17 8.08 7.90
CA ARG A 32 0.33 9.44 7.65
C ARG A 32 -0.33 10.13 6.47
N TYR A 33 -0.67 9.38 5.43
CA TYR A 33 -1.19 9.91 4.16
C TYR A 33 -2.63 9.44 3.85
N GLY A 34 -3.19 8.53 4.65
CA GLY A 34 -4.57 8.07 4.45
C GLY A 34 -4.76 7.23 3.19
N LEU A 35 -3.81 6.34 2.88
CA LEU A 35 -3.72 5.55 1.63
C LEU A 35 -4.75 4.41 1.54
N GLY A 36 -5.98 4.63 1.95
CA GLY A 36 -7.07 3.71 1.61
C GLY A 36 -8.31 3.89 2.48
N PRO A 37 -9.30 3.00 2.29
CA PRO A 37 -10.65 3.25 2.75
C PRO A 37 -10.71 3.38 4.27
N ALA A 38 -11.32 4.47 4.74
CA ALA A 38 -11.55 4.76 6.16
C ALA A 38 -12.36 3.67 6.91
N ALA A 39 -12.94 2.72 6.16
CA ALA A 39 -13.64 1.57 6.69
C ALA A 39 -12.66 0.60 7.35
N ARG A 40 -12.43 0.81 8.66
CA ARG A 40 -11.89 -0.23 9.52
C ARG A 40 -12.87 -1.40 9.49
N ALA A 41 -12.52 -2.46 8.75
CA ALA A 41 -13.21 -3.72 8.89
C ALA A 41 -12.97 -4.23 10.31
N ASP A 42 -14.02 -4.28 11.12
CA ASP A 42 -14.02 -4.64 12.54
C ASP A 42 -13.07 -5.81 12.85
N GLY A 43 -11.90 -5.49 13.42
CA GLY A 43 -10.91 -6.46 13.89
C GLY A 43 -10.22 -7.33 12.83
N ARG A 44 -10.48 -7.15 11.52
CA ARG A 44 -9.86 -7.95 10.45
C ARG A 44 -8.69 -7.21 9.80
N HIS A 45 -7.67 -7.96 9.38
CA HIS A 45 -6.49 -7.40 8.72
C HIS A 45 -6.88 -6.51 7.53
N ARG A 46 -6.26 -5.34 7.42
CA ARG A 46 -6.46 -4.40 6.30
C ARG A 46 -6.24 -5.11 4.97
N ARG A 47 -7.21 -4.99 4.08
CA ARG A 47 -7.11 -5.43 2.69
C ARG A 47 -6.89 -4.22 1.80
N TRP A 48 -5.85 -4.29 0.98
CA TRP A 48 -5.45 -3.27 0.02
C TRP A 48 -6.17 -3.53 -1.30
N THR A 49 -6.89 -2.54 -1.78
CA THR A 49 -7.54 -2.60 -3.09
C THR A 49 -6.50 -2.50 -4.21
N PRO A 50 -6.82 -2.91 -5.45
CA PRO A 50 -5.94 -2.69 -6.60
C PRO A 50 -5.54 -1.21 -6.76
N ASP A 51 -6.44 -0.28 -6.46
CA ASP A 51 -6.16 1.16 -6.52
C ASP A 51 -5.13 1.59 -5.46
N ASP A 52 -5.29 1.13 -4.21
CA ASP A 52 -4.30 1.43 -3.16
C ASP A 52 -2.92 0.84 -3.51
N VAL A 53 -2.90 -0.32 -4.16
CA VAL A 53 -1.66 -0.95 -4.63
C VAL A 53 -1.00 -0.10 -5.71
N ALA A 54 -1.75 0.46 -6.66
CA ALA A 54 -1.21 1.33 -7.71
C ALA A 54 -0.57 2.61 -7.14
N VAL A 55 -1.22 3.24 -6.16
CA VAL A 55 -0.68 4.40 -5.44
C VAL A 55 0.61 4.03 -4.71
N LEU A 56 0.63 2.91 -4.00
CA LEU A 56 1.82 2.46 -3.28
C LEU A 56 2.98 2.07 -4.21
N GLU A 57 2.70 1.50 -5.37
CA GLU A 57 3.71 1.24 -6.39
C GLU A 57 4.31 2.53 -6.93
N ALA A 58 3.49 3.55 -7.19
CA ALA A 58 3.97 4.87 -7.61
C ALA A 58 4.82 5.52 -6.51
N MET A 59 4.36 5.47 -5.26
CA MET A 59 5.13 5.97 -4.12
C MET A 59 6.48 5.25 -3.99
N CYS A 60 6.51 3.92 -4.08
CA CYS A 60 7.74 3.14 -4.04
C CYS A 60 8.70 3.57 -5.16
N ARG A 61 8.23 3.67 -6.41
CA ARG A 61 9.05 4.13 -7.54
C ARG A 61 9.66 5.51 -7.30
N LEU A 62 8.86 6.47 -6.85
CA LEU A 62 9.31 7.83 -6.53
C LEU A 62 10.34 7.83 -5.38
N THR A 63 10.09 7.04 -4.33
CA THR A 63 11.04 6.94 -3.22
C THR A 63 12.37 6.30 -3.62
N SER A 64 12.34 5.30 -4.50
CA SER A 64 13.55 4.70 -5.07
C SER A 64 14.32 5.65 -5.98
N SER A 65 13.66 6.64 -6.60
CA SER A 65 14.33 7.71 -7.36
C SER A 65 14.80 8.88 -6.48
N GLY A 66 14.70 8.77 -5.15
CA GLY A 66 15.17 9.78 -4.19
C GLY A 66 14.11 10.79 -3.73
N VAL A 67 12.85 10.64 -4.15
CA VAL A 67 11.76 11.52 -3.71
C VAL A 67 11.33 11.15 -2.28
N PRO A 68 11.21 12.10 -1.34
CA PRO A 68 10.73 11.80 0.00
C PRO A 68 9.31 11.19 -0.02
N PRO A 69 8.99 10.24 0.87
CA PRO A 69 7.67 9.58 0.87
C PRO A 69 6.47 10.52 0.97
N ALA A 70 6.63 11.69 1.58
CA ALA A 70 5.57 12.69 1.68
C ALA A 70 5.27 13.38 0.35
N GLU A 71 6.30 13.62 -0.46
CA GLU A 71 6.14 14.16 -1.81
C GLU A 71 5.65 13.07 -2.76
N ALA A 72 6.17 11.85 -2.60
CA ALA A 72 5.71 10.69 -3.34
C ALA A 72 4.20 10.45 -3.12
N ALA A 73 3.72 10.57 -1.88
CA ALA A 73 2.30 10.45 -1.55
C ALA A 73 1.42 11.58 -2.09
N ARG A 74 1.99 12.77 -2.35
CA ARG A 74 1.26 13.88 -2.98
C ARG A 74 1.17 13.74 -4.50
N THR A 75 2.13 13.04 -5.10
CA THR A 75 2.28 12.92 -6.55
C THR A 75 1.64 11.64 -7.09
N ALA A 76 1.56 10.60 -6.27
CA ALA A 76 0.89 9.34 -6.57
C ALA A 76 -0.63 9.47 -6.46
#